data_AF-A0A821N237-F1
#
_entry.id   AF-A0A821N237-F1
#
_cell.length_a   1.000
_cell.length_b   1.000
_cell.length_c   1.000
_cell.angle_alpha   90.00
_cell.angle_beta   90.00
_cell.angle_gamma   90.00
#
_symmetry.space_group_name_H-M   'P 1'
#
loop_
_entity.id
_entity.type
_entity.pdbx_description
1 polymer ?
#
loop_
_entity_poly.entity_id
_entity_poly.type
_entity_poly.pdbx_seq_one_letter_code
_entity_poly.pdbx_strand_id
1 'polypeptide(L)' 'RPDLNPIENLWDHIDKKLTQMKPTNATQSEQMIQTIWSGITYLQCKTLVDSMPRRINQFKKMFGWNI' A
#
# COMPACT_ATOMS: atom_id res chain seq x y z
N ARG A 1 -11.57 4.58 -4.43
CA ARG A 1 -12.40 3.79 -3.48
C ARG A 1 -11.58 3.68 -2.19
N PRO A 2 -12.14 3.85 -0.99
CA PRO A 2 -11.38 3.60 0.22
C PRO A 2 -11.05 2.12 0.27
N ASP A 3 -9.80 1.78 -0.02
CA ASP A 3 -9.36 0.39 0.06
C ASP A 3 -9.50 -0.07 1.51
N LEU A 4 -9.97 -1.29 1.70
CA LEU A 4 -10.04 -1.91 3.03
C LEU A 4 -9.01 -3.01 3.18
N ASN A 5 -8.25 -3.30 2.13
CA ASN A 5 -7.15 -4.24 2.16
C ASN A 5 -5.82 -3.45 2.34
N PRO A 6 -5.20 -3.46 3.54
CA PRO A 6 -3.97 -2.71 3.79
C PRO A 6 -2.79 -3.16 2.92
N ILE A 7 -2.78 -4.42 2.47
CA ILE A 7 -1.67 -4.93 1.64
C ILE A 7 -1.63 -4.26 0.27
N GLU A 8 -2.79 -3.87 -0.29
CA GLU A 8 -2.84 -3.12 -1.56
C GLU A 8 -2.14 -1.77 -1.44
N ASN A 9 -2.11 -1.18 -0.23
CA ASN A 9 -1.40 0.08 -0.02
C ASN A 9 0.12 -0.11 0.01
N LEU A 10 0.58 -1.30 0.43
CA LEU A 10 1.99 -1.68 0.33
C LEU A 10 2.37 -1.96 -1.13
N TRP A 11 1.51 -2.66 -1.88
CA TRP A 11 1.72 -2.87 -3.32
C TRP A 11 1.75 -1.55 -4.09
N ASP A 12 0.84 -0.62 -3.83
CA ASP A 12 0.86 0.73 -4.40
C ASP A 12 2.16 1.49 -4.07
N HIS A 13 2.68 1.31 -2.85
CA HIS A 13 3.95 1.92 -2.44
C HIS A 13 5.13 1.34 -3.22
N ILE A 14 5.14 0.03 -3.40
CA ILE A 14 6.18 -0.69 -4.15
C ILE A 14 6.13 -0.28 -5.62
N ASP A 15 4.95 -0.25 -6.22
CA ASP A 15 4.76 0.10 -7.64
C ASP A 15 5.24 1.54 -7.94
N LYS A 16 4.89 2.50 -7.07
CA LYS A 16 5.38 3.89 -7.17
C LYS A 16 6.90 3.99 -7.12
N LYS A 17 7.53 3.24 -6.21
CA LYS A 17 9.00 3.22 -6.08
C LYS A 17 9.65 2.53 -7.26
N LEU A 18 9.10 1.41 -7.70
CA LEU A 18 9.60 0.65 -8.85
C LEU A 18 9.55 1.49 -10.13
N THR A 19 8.45 2.22 -10.33
CA THR A 19 8.29 3.16 -11.46
C THR A 19 9.36 4.25 -11.48
N GLN A 20 9.76 4.74 -10.31
CA GLN A 20 10.84 5.74 -10.19
C GLN A 20 12.22 5.14 -10.51
N MET A 21 12.44 3.87 -10.17
CA MET A 21 13.71 3.17 -10.40
C MET A 21 13.90 2.71 -11.84
N LYS A 22 12.81 2.55 -12.62
CA LYS A 22 12.81 2.20 -14.04
C LYS A 22 13.65 0.93 -14.34
N PRO A 23 13.31 -0.23 -13.75
CA PRO A 23 13.97 -1.49 -14.11
C PRO A 23 13.83 -1.78 -15.60
N THR A 24 14.87 -2.33 -16.21
CA THR A 24 14.92 -2.60 -17.67
C THR A 24 14.57 -4.03 -18.02
N ASN A 25 14.49 -4.94 -17.04
CA ASN A 25 14.18 -6.34 -17.22
C ASN A 25 13.56 -6.96 -15.96
N ALA A 26 13.00 -8.16 -16.09
CA ALA A 26 12.30 -8.85 -15.01
C ALA A 26 13.20 -9.13 -13.79
N THR A 27 14.46 -9.52 -14.00
CA THR A 27 15.41 -9.79 -12.91
C THR A 27 15.69 -8.54 -12.08
N GLN A 28 15.89 -7.39 -12.73
CA GLN A 28 16.03 -6.10 -12.04
C GLN A 28 14.75 -5.74 -11.28
N SER A 29 13.57 -5.94 -11.89
CA SER A 29 12.30 -5.69 -11.22
C SER A 29 12.16 -6.52 -9.94
N GLU A 30 12.47 -7.82 -10.01
CA GLU A 30 12.37 -8.71 -8.86
C GLU A 30 13.32 -8.30 -7.72
N GLN A 31 14.58 -8.01 -8.03
CA GLN A 31 15.57 -7.55 -7.04
C GLN A 31 15.16 -6.22 -6.40
N MET A 32 14.63 -5.28 -7.20
CA MET A 32 14.15 -3.99 -6.70
C MET A 32 12.91 -4.16 -5.83
N ILE A 33 11.96 -5.01 -6.21
CA ILE A 33 10.77 -5.31 -5.40
C ILE A 33 11.19 -5.88 -4.04
N GLN A 34 12.09 -6.87 -4.01
CA GLN A 34 12.61 -7.45 -2.77
C GLN A 34 13.27 -6.38 -1.90
N THR A 35 14.10 -5.52 -2.49
CA THR A 35 14.78 -4.42 -1.78
C THR A 35 13.77 -3.43 -1.19
N ILE A 36 12.76 -3.01 -1.98
CA ILE A 36 11.74 -2.08 -1.52
C ILE A 36 10.92 -2.71 -0.39
N TRP A 37 10.52 -3.97 -0.55
CA TRP A 37 9.75 -4.74 0.43
C TRP A 37 10.48 -4.85 1.76
N SER A 38 11.76 -5.26 1.74
CA SER A 38 12.60 -5.36 2.94
C SER A 38 12.86 -4.00 3.62
N GLY A 39 12.74 -2.89 2.87
CA GLY A 39 12.86 -1.54 3.40
C GLY A 39 11.59 -0.98 4.06
N ILE A 40 10.47 -1.71 4.01
CA ILE A 40 9.21 -1.27 4.64
C ILE A 40 9.36 -1.41 6.17
N THR A 41 9.23 -0.30 6.86
CA THR A 41 9.42 -0.24 8.31
C THR A 41 8.16 -0.65 9.08
N TYR A 42 8.34 -1.10 10.32
CA TYR A 42 7.24 -1.31 11.27
C TYR A 42 6.33 -0.09 11.38
N LEU A 43 6.91 1.12 11.42
CA LEU A 43 6.14 2.36 11.56
C LEU A 43 5.21 2.60 10.38
N GLN A 44 5.64 2.28 9.15
CA GLN A 44 4.79 2.37 7.97
C GLN A 44 3.63 1.37 8.03
N CYS A 45 3.91 0.11 8.43
CA CYS A 45 2.88 -0.90 8.64
C CYS A 45 1.88 -0.48 9.73
N LYS A 46 2.38 0.02 10.87
CA LYS A 46 1.56 0.51 11.96
C LYS A 46 0.66 1.66 11.53
N THR A 47 1.20 2.64 10.79
CA THR A 47 0.42 3.77 10.26
C THR A 47 -0.73 3.30 9.37
N LEU A 48 -0.50 2.28 8.53
CA LEU A 48 -1.55 1.70 7.69
C LEU A 48 -2.65 1.04 8.52
N VAL A 49 -2.29 0.24 9.53
CA VAL A 49 -3.24 -0.41 10.43
C VAL A 49 -4.04 0.63 11.22
N ASP A 50 -3.37 1.61 11.81
CA ASP A 50 -3.99 2.69 12.60
C ASP A 50 -4.95 3.54 11.73
N SER A 51 -4.75 3.58 10.41
CA SER A 51 -5.64 4.28 9.48
C SER A 51 -6.97 3.56 9.18
N MET A 52 -7.08 2.26 9.53
CA MET A 52 -8.22 1.43 9.15
C MET A 52 -9.57 1.91 9.66
N PRO A 53 -9.75 2.35 10.93
CA PRO A 53 -11.03 2.87 11.40
C PRO A 53 -11.53 4.04 10.54
N ARG A 54 -10.63 4.94 10.14
CA ARG A 54 -10.95 6.07 9.26
C ARG A 54 -11.38 5.59 7.86
N ARG A 55 -10.66 4.63 7.28
CA ARG A 55 -10.96 4.06 5.95
C ARG A 55 -12.30 3.33 5.92
N ILE A 56 -12.60 2.56 6.97
CA ILE A 56 -13.90 1.90 7.17
C ILE A 56 -15.02 2.94 7.23
N ASN A 57 -14.83 4.03 7.98
CA ASN A 57 -15.83 5.09 8.05
C ASN A 57 -16.06 5.77 6.68
N GLN A 58 -15.00 6.05 5.92
CA GLN A 58 -15.12 6.57 4.55
C GLN A 58 -15.86 5.60 3.63
N PHE A 59 -15.56 4.30 3.73
CA PHE A 59 -16.26 3.26 2.97
C PHE A 59 -17.75 3.26 3.29
N LYS A 60 -18.11 3.24 4.58
CA LYS A 60 -19.51 3.29 5.03
C LYS A 60 -20.25 4.51 4.47
N LYS A 61 -19.66 5.70 4.58
CA LYS A 61 -20.24 6.94 4.03
C LYS A 61 -20.46 6.87 2.52
N MET A 62 -19.49 6.33 1.78
CA MET A 62 -19.57 6.20 0.32
C MET A 62 -20.73 5.30 -0.13
N PHE A 63 -21.10 4.31 0.69
CA PHE A 63 -22.20 3.38 0.39
C PHE A 63 -23.50 3.69 1.14
N GLY A 64 -23.59 4.81 1.87
CA GLY A 64 -24.78 5.20 2.61
C GLY A 64 -25.08 4.33 3.85
N TRP A 65 -24.09 3.60 4.37
CA TRP A 65 -24.22 2.79 5.58
C TRP A 65 -24.04 3.68 6.80
N ASN A 66 -25.08 4.43 7.15
CA ASN A 66 -25.11 5.24 8.36
C ASN A 66 -25.38 4.34 9.57
N ILE A 67 -24.39 4.18 10.44
CA ILE A 67 -24.52 3.64 11.80
C ILE A 67 -24.00 4.70 12.75
#